data_AF-A0A4Q7QNS7-F1
#
_entry.id   AF-A0A4Q7QNS7-F1
#
_cell.length_a   1.000
_cell.length_b   1.000
_cell.length_c   1.000
_cell.angle_alpha   90.00
_cell.angle_beta   90.00
_cell.angle_gamma   90.00
#
_symmetry.space_group_name_H-M   'P 1'
#
loop_
_entity.id
_entity.type
_entity.pdbx_description
1 polymer ?
#
loop_
_entity_poly.entity_id
_entity_poly.type
_entity_poly.pdbx_seq_one_letter_code
_entity_poly.pdbx_strand_id
1 'polypeptide(L)'
;MNKLVILVSILGLSLIGCNISDESEQTPSHPLFSEDENFYSLLVVNEAGRYDLGQEWQEKNDINNVKTIHGRSSLDDTNNSYKFLELEKSPAFVLFDTDDIVFKTYNENELIKFLKTHEPK
;
A
#
# COMPACT_ATOMS: atom_id res chain seq x y z
N MET A 1 -45.66 46.97 -39.43
CA MET A 1 -45.45 45.82 -40.34
C MET A 1 -43.96 45.48 -40.34
N ASN A 2 -43.64 44.39 -39.68
CA ASN A 2 -42.50 43.45 -39.74
C ASN A 2 -41.38 43.82 -40.75
N LYS A 3 -40.10 43.68 -40.40
CA LYS A 3 -39.43 42.37 -40.34
C LYS A 3 -38.26 42.38 -39.34
N LEU A 4 -38.34 41.42 -38.42
CA LEU A 4 -37.33 40.97 -37.48
C LEU A 4 -36.24 40.22 -38.27
N VAL A 5 -35.01 40.71 -38.28
CA VAL A 5 -33.88 40.02 -38.92
C VAL A 5 -33.03 39.34 -37.85
N ILE A 6 -33.43 38.09 -37.58
CA ILE A 6 -32.63 36.87 -37.42
C ILE A 6 -31.16 37.07 -36.97
N LEU A 7 -30.97 36.92 -35.65
CA LEU A 7 -30.07 35.96 -34.99
C LEU A 7 -28.84 35.50 -35.80
N VAL A 8 -27.68 36.13 -35.56
CA VAL A 8 -26.38 35.59 -35.96
C VAL A 8 -25.71 34.97 -34.73
N SER A 9 -25.53 33.66 -34.81
CA SER A 9 -24.78 32.82 -33.90
C SER A 9 -23.37 33.35 -33.64
N ILE A 10 -23.07 33.67 -32.39
CA ILE A 10 -21.69 33.65 -31.87
C ILE A 10 -21.65 32.52 -30.86
N LEU A 11 -21.54 31.32 -31.42
CA LEU A 11 -21.06 30.13 -30.73
C LEU A 11 -19.53 30.25 -30.66
N GLY A 12 -18.97 30.04 -29.47
CA GLY A 12 -17.54 29.74 -29.30
C GLY A 12 -16.74 30.86 -28.66
N LEU A 13 -16.56 30.74 -27.34
CA LEU A 13 -15.53 31.28 -26.44
C LEU A 13 -16.18 31.26 -25.04
N SER A 14 -15.81 30.45 -24.07
CA SER A 14 -14.62 29.64 -23.87
C SER A 14 -15.02 28.51 -22.93
N LEU A 15 -14.72 27.27 -23.33
CA LEU A 15 -14.60 26.18 -22.38
C LEU A 15 -13.44 26.56 -21.46
N ILE A 16 -13.74 26.98 -20.24
CA ILE A 16 -12.75 27.01 -19.16
C ILE A 16 -12.45 25.55 -18.88
N GLY A 17 -11.41 25.06 -19.52
CA GLY A 17 -10.84 23.74 -19.29
C GLY A 17 -10.24 23.68 -17.89
N CYS A 18 -10.67 22.66 -17.16
CA CYS A 18 -9.90 21.83 -16.23
C CYS A 18 -8.75 22.52 -15.47
N ASN A 19 -9.01 23.02 -14.26
CA ASN A 19 -8.05 22.82 -13.19
C ASN A 19 -8.29 21.42 -12.65
N ILE A 20 -7.73 20.43 -13.35
CA ILE A 20 -7.42 19.14 -12.76
C ILE A 20 -6.22 19.41 -11.86
N SER A 21 -6.50 19.72 -10.59
CA SER A 21 -5.60 19.29 -9.54
C SER A 21 -6.10 17.91 -9.12
N ASP A 22 -5.89 16.93 -10.00
CA ASP A 22 -5.72 15.57 -9.52
C ASP A 22 -4.39 15.63 -8.77
N GLU A 23 -4.43 15.98 -7.48
CA GLU A 23 -3.57 15.28 -6.54
C GLU A 23 -3.95 13.82 -6.72
N SER A 24 -3.26 13.15 -7.64
CA SER A 24 -3.40 11.73 -7.81
C SER A 24 -2.97 11.14 -6.48
N GLU A 25 -3.93 10.85 -5.61
CA GLU A 25 -3.75 9.87 -4.56
C GLU A 25 -3.17 8.66 -5.27
N GLN A 26 -1.87 8.45 -5.10
CA GLN A 26 -1.17 7.32 -5.71
C GLN A 26 -1.75 6.10 -5.01
N THR A 27 -2.83 5.57 -5.57
CA THR A 27 -3.42 4.33 -5.12
C THR A 27 -2.29 3.31 -5.20
N PRO A 28 -1.98 2.58 -4.11
CA PRO A 28 -0.80 1.73 -4.11
C PRO A 28 -0.88 0.77 -5.28
N SER A 29 0.15 0.79 -6.11
CA SER A 29 0.15 0.04 -7.37
C SER A 29 0.10 -1.48 -7.14
N HIS A 30 0.26 -1.94 -5.89
CA HIS A 30 0.34 -3.35 -5.53
C HIS A 30 -0.45 -3.65 -4.24
N PRO A 31 -1.23 -4.75 -4.17
CA PRO A 31 -2.10 -5.09 -3.03
C PRO A 31 -1.37 -5.42 -1.72
N LEU A 32 -0.04 -5.40 -1.72
CA LEU A 32 0.79 -5.59 -0.52
C LEU A 32 1.40 -4.30 0.01
N PHE A 33 1.41 -3.23 -0.81
CA PHE A 33 2.00 -1.96 -0.43
C PHE A 33 1.11 -1.22 0.55
N SER A 34 1.71 -0.34 1.34
CA SER A 34 0.96 0.53 2.23
C SER A 34 0.10 1.51 1.44
N GLU A 35 -1.11 1.76 1.92
CA GLU A 35 -2.00 2.82 1.43
C GLU A 35 -1.68 4.19 2.02
N ASP A 36 -0.77 4.24 3.00
CA ASP A 36 -0.49 5.43 3.80
C ASP A 36 1.01 5.55 4.02
N GLU A 37 1.60 6.67 3.60
CA GLU A 37 3.04 6.94 3.71
C GLU A 37 3.53 6.85 5.16
N ASN A 38 2.67 7.14 6.13
CA ASN A 38 3.01 7.12 7.55
C ASN A 38 3.00 5.71 8.17
N PHE A 39 2.69 4.66 7.40
CA PHE A 39 2.60 3.30 7.89
C PHE A 39 3.25 2.30 6.95
N TYR A 40 3.72 1.20 7.51
CA TYR A 40 4.07 0.01 6.76
C TYR A 40 2.86 -0.91 6.58
N SER A 41 2.94 -1.71 5.52
CA SER A 41 2.19 -2.94 5.36
C SER A 41 3.11 -4.15 5.61
N LEU A 42 2.61 -5.18 6.30
CA LEU A 42 3.38 -6.35 6.69
C LEU A 42 2.80 -7.62 6.06
N LEU A 43 3.57 -8.33 5.25
CA LEU A 43 3.27 -9.71 4.85
C LEU A 43 3.94 -10.69 5.81
N VAL A 44 3.16 -11.67 6.26
CA VAL A 44 3.61 -12.77 7.11
C VAL A 44 3.28 -14.08 6.43
N VAL A 45 4.31 -14.86 6.14
CA VAL A 45 4.16 -16.21 5.61
C VAL A 45 4.57 -17.19 6.69
N ASN A 46 3.64 -18.03 7.14
CA ASN A 46 3.92 -19.06 8.13
C ASN A 46 3.17 -20.36 7.84
N GLU A 47 3.90 -21.40 7.45
CA GLU A 47 3.37 -22.73 7.15
C GLU A 47 2.99 -23.52 8.41
N ALA A 48 3.56 -23.18 9.57
CA ALA A 48 3.26 -23.84 10.84
C ALA A 48 1.95 -23.38 11.49
N GLY A 49 1.28 -22.37 10.93
CA GLY A 49 0.01 -21.85 11.43
C GLY A 49 -0.06 -20.31 11.41
N ARG A 50 -1.05 -19.75 12.09
CA ARG A 50 -1.19 -18.28 12.17
C ARG A 50 -0.16 -17.70 13.12
N TYR A 51 0.54 -16.68 12.66
CA TYR A 51 1.34 -15.81 13.51
C TYR A 51 0.41 -14.79 14.17
N ASP A 52 0.43 -14.67 15.50
CA ASP A 52 -0.38 -13.68 16.22
C ASP A 52 0.37 -12.34 16.27
N LEU A 53 0.24 -11.58 15.18
CA LEU A 53 0.80 -10.23 15.05
C LEU A 53 -0.31 -9.16 15.11
N GLY A 54 -1.44 -9.48 15.75
CA GLY A 54 -2.54 -8.53 15.89
C GLY A 54 -2.25 -7.39 16.86
N GLN A 55 -3.31 -6.69 17.28
CA GLN A 55 -3.22 -5.53 18.17
C GLN A 55 -2.44 -5.82 19.46
N GLU A 56 -2.66 -6.98 20.10
CA GLU A 56 -1.96 -7.34 21.34
C GLU A 56 -0.44 -7.44 21.14
N TRP A 57 0.00 -7.98 19.99
CA TRP A 57 1.42 -8.05 19.67
C TRP A 57 2.01 -6.66 19.42
N GLN A 58 1.28 -5.81 18.70
CA GLN A 58 1.69 -4.42 18.45
C GLN A 58 1.83 -3.63 19.75
N GLU A 59 0.83 -3.70 20.63
CA GLU A 59 0.86 -3.04 21.95
C GLU A 59 1.99 -3.56 22.83
N LYS A 60 2.15 -4.88 22.94
CA LYS A 60 3.22 -5.51 23.73
C LYS A 60 4.61 -5.09 23.26
N ASN A 61 4.77 -4.91 21.95
CA ASN A 61 6.04 -4.57 21.35
C ASN A 61 6.21 -3.08 21.11
N ASP A 62 5.25 -2.21 21.46
CA ASP A 62 5.31 -0.76 21.18
C ASP A 62 5.51 -0.46 19.69
N ILE A 63 4.69 -1.08 18.85
CA ILE A 63 4.68 -0.93 17.39
C ILE A 63 3.39 -0.25 16.98
N ASN A 64 3.48 0.95 16.42
CA ASN A 64 2.34 1.77 15.99
C ASN A 64 2.38 2.15 14.51
N ASN A 65 3.43 1.74 13.79
CA ASN A 65 3.71 2.09 12.40
C ASN A 65 3.39 0.96 11.41
N VAL A 66 2.55 -0.02 11.79
CA VAL A 66 2.05 -1.08 10.90
C VAL A 66 0.53 -1.04 10.89
N LYS A 67 -0.07 -0.75 9.73
CA LYS A 67 -1.52 -0.58 9.58
C LYS A 67 -2.21 -1.81 9.01
N THR A 68 -1.54 -2.50 8.08
CA THR A 68 -2.09 -3.65 7.36
C THR A 68 -1.19 -4.87 7.56
N ILE A 69 -1.81 -6.02 7.86
CA ILE A 69 -1.09 -7.30 8.02
C ILE A 69 -1.73 -8.35 7.11
N HIS A 70 -0.95 -8.86 6.16
CA HIS A 70 -1.34 -9.92 5.25
C HIS A 70 -0.81 -11.26 5.75
N GLY A 71 -1.70 -12.14 6.22
CA GLY A 71 -1.35 -13.51 6.59
C GLY A 71 -1.38 -14.47 5.40
N ARG A 72 -0.36 -15.34 5.29
CA ARG A 72 -0.29 -16.45 4.34
C ARG A 72 0.20 -17.71 5.05
N SER A 73 -0.32 -18.86 4.63
CA SER A 73 -0.01 -20.16 5.24
C SER A 73 0.78 -21.11 4.33
N SER A 74 1.28 -20.62 3.19
CA SER A 74 1.98 -21.41 2.17
C SER A 74 3.08 -20.57 1.54
N LEU A 75 4.32 -21.04 1.65
CA LEU A 75 5.48 -20.39 1.05
C LEU A 75 5.39 -20.43 -0.48
N ASP A 76 5.06 -21.62 -1.01
CA ASP A 76 4.98 -21.86 -2.44
C ASP A 76 3.88 -21.02 -3.10
N ASP A 77 2.66 -21.00 -2.53
CA ASP A 77 1.57 -20.19 -3.09
C ASP A 77 1.89 -18.70 -3.05
N THR A 78 2.58 -18.24 -2.01
CA THR A 78 2.99 -16.85 -1.88
C THR A 78 4.02 -16.47 -2.94
N ASN A 79 5.07 -17.28 -3.12
CA ASN A 79 6.07 -17.05 -4.17
C ASN A 79 5.48 -17.19 -5.58
N ASN A 80 4.51 -18.08 -5.79
CA ASN A 80 3.80 -18.21 -7.07
C ASN A 80 2.96 -16.97 -7.38
N SER A 81 2.30 -16.40 -6.37
CA SER A 81 1.47 -15.20 -6.50
C SER A 81 2.32 -13.92 -6.64
N TYR A 82 3.44 -13.86 -5.91
CA TYR A 82 4.29 -12.69 -5.78
C TYR A 82 5.75 -13.08 -6.04
N LYS A 83 6.06 -13.37 -7.31
CA LYS A 83 7.38 -13.90 -7.71
C LYS A 83 8.56 -13.04 -7.29
N PHE A 84 8.36 -11.72 -7.25
CA PHE A 84 9.38 -10.75 -6.86
C PHE A 84 9.80 -10.86 -5.38
N LEU A 85 9.04 -11.58 -4.54
CA LEU A 85 9.39 -11.78 -3.14
C LEU A 85 10.51 -12.81 -2.95
N GLU A 86 10.66 -13.79 -3.84
CA GLU A 86 11.73 -14.80 -3.80
C GLU A 86 12.02 -15.33 -2.37
N LEU A 87 10.97 -15.70 -1.62
CA LEU A 87 11.11 -16.11 -0.22
C LEU A 87 11.73 -17.51 -0.12
N GLU A 88 12.75 -17.66 0.72
CA GLU A 88 13.51 -18.92 0.82
C GLU A 88 12.93 -19.92 1.81
N LYS A 89 12.27 -19.43 2.87
CA LYS A 89 11.79 -20.25 3.98
C LYS A 89 10.66 -19.58 4.77
N SER A 90 9.98 -20.38 5.59
CA SER A 90 8.95 -19.95 6.55
C SER A 90 9.48 -20.10 8.00
N PRO A 91 9.14 -19.20 8.94
CA PRO A 91 8.35 -17.99 8.73
C PRO A 91 9.13 -16.90 7.99
N ALA A 92 8.44 -16.10 7.18
CA ALA A 92 8.98 -14.93 6.51
C ALA A 92 8.14 -13.68 6.81
N PHE A 93 8.82 -12.57 7.02
CA PHE A 93 8.24 -11.26 7.27
C PHE A 93 8.76 -10.29 6.22
N VAL A 94 7.86 -9.60 5.53
CA VAL A 94 8.20 -8.60 4.50
C VAL A 94 7.45 -7.32 4.80
N LEU A 95 8.19 -6.22 4.95
CA LEU A 95 7.62 -4.89 5.11
C LEU A 95 7.63 -4.16 3.77
N PHE A 96 6.53 -3.49 3.50
CA PHE A 96 6.33 -2.65 2.33
C PHE A 96 6.01 -1.23 2.79
N ASP A 97 6.61 -0.24 2.14
CA ASP A 97 6.09 1.13 2.13
C ASP A 97 5.06 1.26 1.00
N THR A 98 4.84 2.48 0.50
CA THR A 98 3.85 2.76 -0.55
C THR A 98 4.27 2.25 -1.94
N ASP A 99 5.55 1.99 -2.18
CA ASP A 99 6.07 1.68 -3.52
C ASP A 99 7.14 0.57 -3.61
N ASP A 100 7.70 0.09 -2.49
CA ASP A 100 8.83 -0.84 -2.46
C ASP A 100 8.79 -1.82 -1.26
N ILE A 101 9.64 -2.84 -1.32
CA ILE A 101 10.01 -3.69 -0.18
C ILE A 101 11.14 -2.99 0.59
N VAL A 102 10.85 -2.57 1.82
CA VAL A 102 11.84 -1.88 2.66
C VAL A 102 12.62 -2.83 3.57
N PHE A 103 12.04 -3.98 3.91
CA PHE A 103 12.68 -4.93 4.81
C PHE A 103 12.15 -6.35 4.61
N LYS A 104 13.06 -7.33 4.72
CA LYS A 104 12.74 -8.76 4.68
C LYS A 104 13.55 -9.47 5.74
N THR A 105 12.89 -10.29 6.55
CA THR A 105 13.56 -11.13 7.55
C THR A 105 12.80 -12.45 7.73
N TYR A 106 13.50 -13.44 8.28
CA TYR A 106 12.93 -14.70 8.74
C TYR A 106 12.93 -14.79 10.29
N ASN A 107 13.16 -13.67 10.97
CA ASN A 107 13.27 -13.57 12.42
C ASN A 107 12.38 -12.44 12.95
N GLU A 108 11.45 -12.77 13.82
CA GLU A 108 10.51 -11.81 14.41
C GLU A 108 11.20 -10.74 15.26
N ASN A 109 12.28 -11.06 15.98
CA ASN A 109 13.01 -10.06 16.78
C ASN A 109 13.71 -9.04 15.88
N GLU A 110 14.15 -9.44 14.69
CA GLU A 110 14.71 -8.51 13.70
C GLU A 110 13.62 -7.60 13.12
N LEU A 111 12.42 -8.15 12.86
CA LEU A 111 11.26 -7.37 12.46
C LEU A 111 10.92 -6.30 13.51
N ILE A 112 10.77 -6.70 14.78
CA ILE A 112 10.46 -5.79 15.89
C ILE A 112 11.54 -4.72 16.01
N LYS A 113 12.82 -5.11 15.92
CA LYS A 113 13.94 -4.18 15.98
C LYS A 113 13.90 -3.16 14.83
N PHE A 114 13.61 -3.60 13.62
CA PHE A 114 13.48 -2.72 12.46
C PHE A 114 12.37 -1.70 12.68
N LEU A 115 11.16 -2.17 13.02
CA LEU A 115 9.98 -1.32 13.23
C LEU A 115 10.16 -0.28 14.34
N LYS A 116 10.99 -0.56 15.34
CA LYS A 116 11.32 0.40 16.42
C LYS A 116 12.37 1.44 16.06
N THR A 117 13.13 1.21 14.99
CA THR A 117 14.31 2.03 14.66
C THR A 117 14.19 2.76 13.32
N HIS A 118 13.14 2.45 12.56
CA HIS A 118 12.89 3.02 11.23
C HIS A 118 11.43 3.45 11.14
N GLU A 119 11.23 4.70 10.73
CA GLU A 119 9.91 5.22 10.41
C GLU A 119 9.60 4.99 8.93
N PRO A 120 8.32 4.82 8.56
CA PRO A 120 7.86 4.90 7.18
C PRO A 120 8.28 6.21 6.50
N LYS A 121 8.36 6.19 5.16
CA LYS A 121 8.83 7.33 4.36
C LYS A 121 7.83 8.46 4.30
#